data_AF-A0A1Y3BIE9-F1
#
_entry.id   AF-A0A1Y3BIE9-F1
#
_cell.length_a   1.000
_cell.length_b   1.000
_cell.length_c   1.000
_cell.angle_alpha   90.00
_cell.angle_beta   90.00
_cell.angle_gamma   90.00
#
_symmetry.space_group_name_H-M   'P 1'
#
loop_
_entity.id
_entity.type
_entity.pdbx_description
1 polymer ?
#
loop_
_entity_poly.entity_id
_entity_poly.type
_entity_poly.pdbx_seq_one_letter_code
_entity_poly.pdbx_strand_id
1 'polypeptide(L)'
;MVGVTDVDSPCLFSDHETIYGVEPDRRDRILRTLVRNLYDYHQQAIFLILYNEYSSWNAARSTTVSNLKTNKRSFDILDSAKAILSDALVFAPLVRMADLHSNDGPLSSQQSPFGG
;
A
#
# COMPACT_ATOMS: atom_id res chain seq x y z
N MET A 1 10.74 -11.57 16.36
CA MET A 1 11.15 -11.41 14.94
C MET A 1 9.89 -11.35 14.11
N VAL A 2 9.79 -10.39 13.19
CA VAL A 2 8.64 -10.19 12.29
C VAL A 2 9.18 -10.08 10.86
N GLY A 3 8.40 -10.48 9.84
CA GLY A 3 8.80 -10.42 8.44
C GLY A 3 7.61 -10.29 7.50
N VAL A 4 7.87 -9.86 6.27
CA VAL A 4 6.87 -9.66 5.19
C VAL A 4 7.39 -10.24 3.88
N THR A 5 6.49 -10.68 3.01
CA THR A 5 6.73 -11.17 1.65
C THR A 5 6.39 -10.09 0.63
N ASP A 6 7.06 -10.11 -0.52
CA ASP A 6 7.07 -8.99 -1.49
C ASP A 6 5.70 -8.69 -2.12
N VAL A 7 4.77 -9.65 -2.18
CA VAL A 7 3.51 -9.46 -2.95
C VAL A 7 2.28 -10.17 -2.36
N ASP A 8 2.09 -10.13 -1.05
CA ASP A 8 0.80 -10.54 -0.47
C ASP A 8 -0.10 -9.32 -0.30
N SER A 9 -0.95 -9.10 -1.30
CA SER A 9 -2.11 -8.21 -1.19
C SER A 9 -3.27 -8.99 -0.55
N PRO A 10 -4.10 -8.38 0.30
CA PRO A 10 -5.33 -9.01 0.76
C PRO A 10 -6.14 -9.54 -0.44
N CYS A 11 -6.76 -10.71 -0.30
CA CYS A 11 -7.50 -11.41 -1.35
C CYS A 11 -8.76 -10.63 -1.79
N LEU A 12 -8.55 -9.54 -2.53
CA LEU A 12 -9.56 -8.57 -2.98
C LEU A 12 -9.78 -8.62 -4.50
N PHE A 13 -8.90 -9.30 -5.23
CA PHE A 13 -8.94 -9.42 -6.68
C PHE A 13 -9.46 -10.81 -7.06
N SER A 14 -10.34 -10.86 -8.06
CA SER A 14 -10.83 -12.13 -8.60
C SER A 14 -9.73 -12.86 -9.39
N ASP A 15 -9.86 -14.18 -9.56
CA ASP A 15 -9.03 -14.97 -10.47
C ASP A 15 -9.00 -14.37 -11.89
N HIS A 16 -10.15 -13.87 -12.36
CA HIS A 16 -10.22 -13.19 -13.65
C HIS A 16 -9.35 -11.92 -13.69
N GLU A 17 -9.40 -11.10 -12.64
CA GLU A 17 -8.59 -9.87 -12.56
C GLU A 17 -7.10 -10.19 -12.44
N THR A 18 -6.77 -11.32 -11.81
CA THR A 18 -5.38 -11.80 -11.72
C THR A 18 -4.85 -12.27 -13.08
N ILE A 19 -5.71 -12.85 -13.92
CA ILE A 19 -5.32 -13.37 -15.25
C ILE A 19 -5.33 -12.26 -16.31
N TYR A 20 -6.27 -11.32 -16.26
CA TYR A 20 -6.48 -10.32 -17.31
C TYR A 20 -6.06 -8.89 -16.92
N GLY A 21 -5.66 -8.69 -15.66
CA GLY A 21 -5.37 -7.38 -15.11
C GLY A 21 -6.63 -6.62 -14.69
N VAL A 22 -6.45 -5.36 -14.31
CA VAL A 22 -7.53 -4.51 -13.77
C VAL A 22 -7.61 -3.19 -14.52
N GLU A 23 -8.83 -2.70 -14.69
CA GLU A 23 -9.09 -1.39 -15.28
C GLU A 23 -8.70 -0.26 -14.32
N PRO A 24 -8.24 0.89 -14.85
CA PRO A 24 -7.85 2.04 -14.01
C PRO A 24 -8.98 2.49 -13.09
N ASP A 25 -10.23 2.49 -13.58
CA ASP A 25 -11.39 2.89 -12.78
C ASP A 25 -11.65 1.95 -11.60
N ARG A 26 -11.38 0.66 -11.76
CA ARG A 26 -11.52 -0.32 -10.68
C ARG A 26 -10.45 -0.08 -9.61
N ARG A 27 -9.21 0.19 -10.00
CA ARG A 27 -8.15 0.61 -9.06
C ARG A 27 -8.56 1.87 -8.30
N ASP A 28 -9.03 2.90 -9.00
CA ASP A 28 -9.40 4.18 -8.38
C ASP A 28 -10.51 4.01 -7.34
N ARG A 29 -11.51 3.15 -7.61
CA ARG A 29 -12.55 2.82 -6.63
C ARG A 29 -11.96 2.17 -5.38
N ILE A 30 -11.08 1.18 -5.55
CA ILE A 30 -10.41 0.49 -4.42
C ILE A 30 -9.62 1.49 -3.57
N LEU A 31 -8.77 2.32 -4.21
CA LEU A 31 -7.98 3.32 -3.49
C LEU A 31 -8.85 4.36 -2.77
N ARG A 32 -9.93 4.83 -3.40
CA ARG A 32 -10.85 5.78 -2.76
C ARG A 32 -11.53 5.16 -1.55
N THR A 33 -11.93 3.90 -1.63
CA THR A 33 -12.49 3.17 -0.49
C THR A 33 -11.45 3.00 0.61
N LEU A 34 -10.21 2.61 0.27
CA LEU A 34 -9.11 2.48 1.22
C LEU A 34 -8.87 3.81 1.97
N VAL A 35 -8.63 4.90 1.23
CA VAL A 35 -8.34 6.20 1.82
C VAL A 35 -9.49 6.70 2.70
N ARG A 36 -10.74 6.53 2.26
CA ARG A 36 -11.92 6.92 3.05
C ARG A 36 -12.06 6.12 4.35
N ASN A 37 -11.60 4.87 4.35
CA ASN A 37 -11.67 4.02 5.54
C ASN A 37 -10.51 4.27 6.51
N LEU A 38 -9.37 4.76 6.03
CA LEU A 38 -8.16 4.97 6.85
C LEU A 38 -8.01 6.40 7.38
N TYR A 39 -8.58 7.40 6.72
CA TYR A 39 -8.35 8.81 7.04
C TYR A 39 -9.63 9.64 7.01
N ASP A 40 -9.79 10.54 7.97
CA ASP A 40 -10.93 11.46 8.04
C ASP A 40 -10.70 12.79 7.29
N TYR A 41 -9.44 13.23 7.19
CA TYR A 41 -9.07 14.54 6.64
C TYR A 41 -8.17 14.42 5.40
N HIS A 42 -8.23 15.43 4.53
CA HIS A 42 -7.39 15.57 3.32
C HIS A 42 -7.36 14.33 2.38
N GLN A 43 -8.42 13.52 2.40
CA GLN A 43 -8.54 12.28 1.64
C GLN A 43 -8.18 12.43 0.16
N GLN A 44 -8.62 13.52 -0.49
CA GLN A 44 -8.32 13.76 -1.90
C GLN A 44 -6.82 13.99 -2.15
N ALA A 45 -6.12 14.68 -1.25
CA ALA A 45 -4.68 14.91 -1.37
C ALA A 45 -3.90 13.61 -1.15
N ILE A 46 -4.27 12.83 -0.13
CA ILE A 46 -3.66 11.52 0.17
C ILE A 46 -3.86 10.57 -1.01
N PHE A 47 -5.08 10.51 -1.56
CA PHE A 47 -5.39 9.71 -2.75
C PHE A 47 -4.47 10.07 -3.93
N LEU A 48 -4.28 11.37 -4.22
CA LEU A 48 -3.42 11.81 -5.32
C LEU A 48 -1.95 11.45 -5.10
N ILE A 49 -1.47 11.54 -3.85
CA ILE A 49 -0.11 11.14 -3.50
C ILE A 49 0.07 9.64 -3.75
N LEU A 50 -0.81 8.79 -3.20
CA LEU A 50 -0.74 7.33 -3.40
C LEU A 50 -0.84 6.93 -4.86
N TYR A 51 -1.77 7.56 -5.59
CA TYR A 51 -1.95 7.32 -7.03
C TYR A 51 -0.66 7.61 -7.82
N ASN A 52 0.05 8.67 -7.44
CA ASN A 52 1.25 9.12 -8.11
C ASN A 52 2.50 8.31 -7.73
N GLU A 53 2.65 7.97 -6.46
CA GLU A 53 3.78 7.22 -5.91
C GLU A 53 3.87 5.82 -6.55
N TYR A 54 2.73 5.15 -6.67
CA TYR A 54 2.65 3.80 -7.23
C TYR A 54 2.39 3.78 -8.74
N SER A 55 2.49 4.95 -9.39
CA SER A 55 2.45 5.01 -10.85
C SER A 55 3.77 4.52 -11.43
N SER A 56 3.71 3.57 -12.36
CA SER A 56 4.89 3.09 -13.08
C SER A 56 5.39 4.16 -14.07
N TRP A 57 6.17 5.13 -13.59
CA TRP A 57 6.79 6.20 -14.40
C TRP A 57 7.66 5.66 -15.55
N ASN A 58 8.16 4.43 -15.40
CA ASN A 58 9.04 3.78 -16.36
C ASN A 58 8.27 3.18 -17.54
N ALA A 59 7.04 2.72 -17.33
CA ALA A 59 6.19 2.16 -18.38
C ALA A 59 5.72 3.23 -19.37
N ALA A 60 5.51 4.47 -18.89
CA ALA A 60 5.15 5.61 -19.73
C ALA A 60 6.26 5.98 -20.74
N ARG A 61 7.53 5.69 -20.42
CA ARG A 61 8.70 6.01 -21.27
C ARG A 61 9.03 4.91 -22.28
N SER A 62 8.51 3.69 -22.10
CA SER A 62 8.82 2.54 -22.97
C SER A 62 7.82 2.43 -24.13
N THR A 63 8.12 3.11 -25.24
CA THR A 63 7.33 3.10 -26.49
C THR A 63 7.57 1.82 -27.29
N THR A 64 6.91 0.70 -26.96
CA THR A 64 6.97 -0.51 -27.80
C THR A 64 5.62 -1.22 -27.90
N VAL A 65 5.17 -1.40 -29.16
CA VAL A 65 4.03 -2.18 -29.70
C VAL A 65 2.67 -2.05 -28.99
N SER A 66 1.71 -1.42 -29.68
CA SER A 66 0.40 -0.98 -29.19
C SER A 66 -0.50 -2.08 -28.57
N ASN A 67 -0.48 -3.31 -29.08
CA ASN A 67 -1.32 -4.40 -28.53
C ASN A 67 -0.75 -5.01 -27.24
N LEU A 68 0.58 -5.04 -27.10
CA LEU A 68 1.24 -5.45 -25.85
C LEU A 68 1.08 -4.37 -24.76
N LYS A 69 0.98 -3.10 -25.17
CA LYS A 69 0.83 -1.94 -24.28
C LYS A 69 -0.46 -1.98 -23.45
N THR A 70 -1.58 -2.38 -24.04
CA THR A 70 -2.89 -2.39 -23.34
C THR A 70 -2.92 -3.46 -22.25
N ASN A 71 -2.46 -4.66 -22.56
CA ASN A 71 -2.44 -5.78 -21.62
C ASN A 71 -1.39 -5.56 -20.50
N LYS A 72 -0.18 -5.08 -20.85
CA LYS A 72 0.82 -4.68 -19.84
C LYS A 72 0.31 -3.59 -18.90
N ARG A 73 -0.37 -2.57 -19.44
CA ARG A 73 -0.92 -1.48 -18.62
C ARG A 73 -1.93 -1.98 -17.59
N SER A 74 -2.79 -2.93 -17.95
CA SER A 74 -3.77 -3.49 -17.02
C SER A 74 -3.12 -4.31 -15.89
N PHE A 75 -1.99 -4.96 -16.16
CA PHE A 75 -1.18 -5.64 -15.14
C PHE A 75 -0.42 -4.64 -14.27
N ASP A 76 0.21 -3.61 -14.85
CA ASP A 76 0.89 -2.56 -14.07
C ASP A 76 -0.08 -1.87 -13.10
N ILE A 77 -1.33 -1.66 -13.52
CA ILE A 77 -2.40 -1.11 -12.68
C ILE A 77 -2.76 -2.08 -11.55
N LEU A 78 -2.91 -3.38 -11.85
CA LEU A 78 -3.18 -4.39 -10.84
C LEU A 78 -2.05 -4.47 -9.80
N ASP A 79 -0.80 -4.54 -10.26
CA ASP A 79 0.38 -4.63 -9.39
C ASP A 79 0.53 -3.38 -8.53
N SER A 80 0.28 -2.19 -9.09
CA SER A 80 0.24 -0.95 -8.30
C SER A 80 -0.82 -1.00 -7.20
N ALA A 81 -2.03 -1.52 -7.50
CA ALA A 81 -3.10 -1.63 -6.52
C ALA A 81 -2.76 -2.63 -5.42
N LYS A 82 -2.16 -3.77 -5.78
CA LYS A 82 -1.70 -4.80 -4.85
C LYS A 82 -0.66 -4.25 -3.88
N ALA A 83 0.33 -3.53 -4.41
CA ALA A 83 1.41 -2.93 -3.62
C ALA A 83 0.86 -1.89 -2.63
N ILE A 84 0.00 -0.97 -3.08
CA ILE A 84 -0.64 0.02 -2.19
C ILE A 84 -1.39 -0.66 -1.04
N LEU A 85 -2.17 -1.71 -1.34
CA LEU A 85 -2.94 -2.43 -0.34
C LEU A 85 -2.05 -3.20 0.65
N SER A 86 -0.99 -3.84 0.15
CA SER A 86 -0.03 -4.56 1.00
C SER A 86 0.67 -3.59 1.95
N ASP A 87 1.15 -2.46 1.43
CA ASP A 87 1.83 -1.44 2.24
C ASP A 87 0.91 -0.83 3.29
N ALA A 88 -0.30 -0.44 2.89
CA ALA A 88 -1.24 0.23 3.77
C ALA A 88 -1.83 -0.69 4.85
N LEU A 89 -2.12 -1.95 4.51
CA LEU A 89 -2.87 -2.86 5.39
C LEU A 89 -1.99 -3.89 6.11
N VAL A 90 -0.80 -4.18 5.59
CA VAL A 90 0.11 -5.18 6.15
C VAL A 90 1.40 -4.52 6.63
N PHE A 91 2.15 -3.88 5.73
CA PHE A 91 3.49 -3.39 6.05
C PHE A 91 3.49 -2.26 7.09
N ALA A 92 2.72 -1.19 6.86
CA ALA A 92 2.72 -0.04 7.77
C ALA A 92 2.24 -0.39 9.18
N PRO A 93 1.15 -1.16 9.39
CA PRO A 93 0.78 -1.65 10.71
C PRO A 93 1.84 -2.56 11.34
N LEU A 94 2.47 -3.43 10.56
CA LEU A 94 3.51 -4.36 11.02
C LEU A 94 4.77 -3.62 11.49
N VAL A 95 5.24 -2.64 10.72
CA VAL A 95 6.37 -1.77 11.11
C VAL A 95 6.03 -1.01 12.39
N ARG A 96 4.81 -0.47 12.48
CA ARG A 96 4.36 0.22 13.71
C ARG A 96 4.33 -0.71 14.92
N MET A 97 3.84 -1.93 14.77
CA MET A 97 3.86 -2.93 15.85
C MET A 97 5.29 -3.30 16.24
N ALA A 98 6.18 -3.50 15.25
CA ALA A 98 7.58 -3.81 15.50
C ALA A 98 8.28 -2.68 16.28
N ASP A 99 8.01 -1.42 15.93
CA ASP A 99 8.55 -0.25 16.61
C ASP A 99 8.04 -0.14 18.07
N LEU A 100 6.74 -0.35 18.29
CA LEU A 100 6.19 -0.42 19.65
C LEU A 100 6.86 -1.52 20.48
N HIS A 101 7.01 -2.72 19.91
CA HIS A 101 7.68 -3.83 20.59
C HIS A 101 9.18 -3.63 20.81
N SER A 102 9.87 -2.84 19.97
CA SER A 102 11.28 -2.49 20.22
C SER A 102 11.43 -1.41 21.28
N ASN A 103 10.46 -0.50 21.40
CA ASN A 103 10.46 0.58 22.38
C ASN A 103 9.97 0.14 23.77
N ASP A 104 9.20 -0.96 23.86
CA ASP A 104 8.78 -1.60 25.12
C ASP A 104 9.88 -2.45 25.80
N GLY A 105 11.16 -2.08 25.63
CA GLY A 105 12.27 -2.62 26.44
C GLY A 105 12.02 -2.44 27.94
N PRO A 106 12.61 -3.27 28.82
CA PRO A 106 12.19 -3.40 30.21
C PRO A 106 12.21 -2.06 30.92
N LEU A 107 11.00 -1.54 31.16
CA LEU A 107 10.57 -0.50 32.09
C LEU A 107 11.61 0.60 32.36
N SER A 108 11.20 1.81 32.02
CA SER A 108 11.39 3.05 32.78
C SER A 108 11.18 2.87 34.30
N SER A 109 12.03 2.07 34.95
CA SER A 109 12.18 1.97 36.40
C SER A 109 13.22 2.99 36.84
N GLN A 110 12.95 4.28 36.64
CA GLN A 110 13.54 5.34 37.45
C GLN A 110 12.81 6.67 37.22
N GLN A 111 12.52 7.34 38.33
CA GLN A 111 11.84 8.64 38.50
C GLN A 111 10.32 8.51 38.60
N SER A 112 9.68 8.71 39.75
CA SER A 112 10.04 9.42 40.99
C SER A 112 9.17 8.86 42.15
N PRO A 113 9.49 9.10 43.44
CA PRO A 113 8.87 10.27 44.09
C PRO A 113 9.69 10.82 45.29
N PHE A 114 9.76 12.14 45.48
CA PHE A 114 10.27 12.80 46.71
C PHE A 114 11.68 12.39 47.21
N GLY A 115 12.71 13.13 46.80
CA GLY A 115 13.94 13.30 47.59
C GLY A 115 13.84 14.62 48.38
N GLY A 116 14.00 14.56 49.71
CA GLY A 116 13.80 15.67 50.64
C GLY A 116 14.91 16.70 50.71
#